data_AF-A0A9Q9E3P7-F1
#
_entry.id   AF-A0A9Q9E3P7-F1
#
_cell.length_a   1.000
_cell.length_b   1.000
_cell.length_c   1.000
_cell.angle_alpha   90.00
_cell.angle_beta   90.00
_cell.angle_gamma   90.00
#
_symmetry.space_group_name_H-M   'P 1'
#
loop_
_entity.id
_entity.type
_entity.pdbx_description
1 polymer ?
#
loop_
_entity_poly.entity_id
_entity_poly.type
_entity_poly.pdbx_seq_one_letter_code
_entity_poly.pdbx_strand_id
1 'polypeptide(L)'
;MRNTGWIAGAMLVVGLSMTAPAAAQNVKAGVDAWGRGDFDAAVSQWRAPAVAGDADAQFNLGQAYKLGRGVPVDPALAESWFRKAALQGHQQAEDNYGLALFQAGRKSEAAPWLEKSVQRGEARGQLVLGTMLFNGDGVPRDYPRAYALMTMASRAGLKSASETLAQMDQYITPADRERGTALAQRYASDLRNAPAQGGRGGMMAVDATGPRRPAVATTDVPPSRPPVGQQRPTRLPPRGGPERMPPPQPSPDRPVNDRMVRQDVRPAPKPATGGAWKIQLGAFSTQANAQTQWSRVRGKLAGAQPVYAKAGNVIRLQASGFASKTAAQKACAASGVSCVVVAP
;
A
#
# COMPACT_ATOMS: atom_id res chain seq x y z
N MET A 1 44.83 -59.32 56.04
CA MET A 1 45.47 -58.13 55.46
C MET A 1 44.78 -57.81 54.14
N ARG A 2 44.36 -56.55 53.97
CA ARG A 2 43.83 -55.89 52.75
C ARG A 2 42.59 -56.53 52.09
N ASN A 3 41.43 -55.95 52.38
CA ASN A 3 40.25 -56.06 51.52
C ASN A 3 39.96 -54.69 50.89
N THR A 4 39.81 -54.70 49.57
CA THR A 4 39.57 -53.57 48.66
C THR A 4 38.12 -53.11 48.73
N GLY A 5 37.90 -51.82 49.01
CA GLY A 5 36.61 -51.16 48.87
C GLY A 5 36.73 -49.95 47.94
N TRP A 6 36.23 -50.09 46.71
CA TRP A 6 36.02 -48.98 45.78
C TRP A 6 34.78 -48.18 46.20
N ILE A 7 34.94 -46.89 46.50
CA ILE A 7 33.81 -45.97 46.64
C ILE A 7 33.57 -45.35 45.26
N ALA A 8 32.52 -45.83 44.60
CA ALA A 8 31.96 -45.26 43.39
C ALA A 8 30.92 -44.19 43.75
N GLY A 9 31.03 -43.04 43.09
CA GLY A 9 29.91 -42.32 42.48
C GLY A 9 28.88 -41.61 43.37
N ALA A 10 28.86 -40.28 43.31
CA ALA A 10 27.72 -39.51 42.80
C ALA A 10 28.02 -38.00 42.92
N MET A 11 28.71 -37.42 41.93
CA MET A 11 28.66 -35.97 41.71
C MET A 11 27.34 -35.65 41.01
N LEU A 12 26.39 -35.13 41.79
CA LEU A 12 25.13 -34.61 41.33
C LEU A 12 25.39 -33.27 40.63
N VAL A 13 25.64 -33.31 39.32
CA VAL A 13 25.69 -32.11 38.48
C VAL A 13 24.26 -31.60 38.33
N VAL A 14 23.89 -30.62 39.17
CA VAL A 14 22.66 -29.86 38.99
C VAL A 14 22.85 -28.97 37.77
N GLY A 15 22.37 -29.44 36.62
CA GLY A 15 22.34 -28.67 35.39
C GLY A 15 21.38 -27.50 35.52
N LEU A 16 21.91 -26.28 35.63
CA LEU A 16 21.15 -25.05 35.45
C LEU A 16 20.66 -25.01 34.00
N SER A 17 19.42 -25.45 33.79
CA SER A 17 18.76 -25.33 32.49
C SER A 17 18.41 -23.87 32.27
N MET A 18 19.22 -23.14 31.50
CA MET A 18 18.88 -21.80 31.03
C MET A 18 17.74 -21.92 30.02
N THR A 19 16.50 -21.95 30.51
CA THR A 19 15.32 -21.84 29.66
C THR A 19 15.29 -20.43 29.08
N ALA A 20 15.62 -20.28 27.80
CA ALA A 20 15.33 -19.05 27.08
C ALA A 20 13.84 -18.71 27.23
N PRO A 21 13.46 -17.42 27.38
CA PRO A 21 12.07 -17.06 27.60
C PRO A 21 11.23 -17.47 26.39
N ALA A 22 10.09 -18.11 26.66
CA ALA A 22 9.14 -18.65 25.67
C ALA A 22 8.60 -17.63 24.64
N ALA A 23 8.93 -16.35 24.76
CA ALA A 23 8.47 -15.27 23.88
C ALA A 23 9.06 -15.32 22.46
N ALA A 24 10.34 -15.69 22.31
CA ALA A 24 11.01 -15.70 21.00
C ALA A 24 10.55 -16.86 20.10
N GLN A 25 10.08 -17.96 20.69
CA GLN A 25 9.61 -19.15 19.96
C GLN A 25 8.29 -18.89 19.20
N ASN A 26 7.53 -17.87 19.61
CA ASN A 26 6.17 -17.63 19.08
C ASN A 26 6.16 -16.77 17.80
N VAL A 27 7.16 -15.91 17.57
CA VAL A 27 7.17 -15.02 16.40
C VAL A 27 7.42 -15.81 15.11
N LYS A 28 8.38 -16.75 15.14
CA LYS A 28 8.69 -17.63 14.01
C LYS A 28 7.50 -18.51 13.63
N ALA A 29 6.77 -19.06 14.61
CA ALA A 29 5.60 -19.87 14.32
C ALA A 29 4.54 -19.09 13.52
N GLY A 30 4.35 -17.80 13.84
CA GLY A 30 3.47 -16.94 13.07
C GLY A 30 3.98 -16.63 11.67
N VAL A 31 5.30 -16.42 11.50
CA VAL A 31 5.95 -16.29 10.20
C VAL A 31 5.75 -17.54 9.33
N ASP A 32 5.99 -18.71 9.90
CA ASP A 32 5.82 -19.98 9.19
C ASP A 32 4.36 -20.19 8.77
N ALA A 33 3.40 -19.85 9.64
CA ALA A 33 1.96 -19.89 9.32
C ALA A 33 1.61 -18.93 8.18
N TRP A 34 2.11 -17.70 8.21
CA TRP A 34 1.90 -16.72 7.14
C TRP A 34 2.46 -17.20 5.80
N GLY A 35 3.64 -17.83 5.80
CA GLY A 35 4.25 -18.39 4.60
C GLY A 35 3.40 -19.49 3.94
N ARG A 36 2.62 -20.22 4.73
CA ARG A 36 1.63 -21.22 4.25
C ARG A 36 0.27 -20.61 3.88
N GLY A 37 0.08 -19.30 4.05
CA GLY A 37 -1.20 -18.63 3.83
C GLY A 37 -2.20 -18.77 4.98
N ASP A 38 -1.80 -19.35 6.11
CA ASP A 38 -2.64 -19.46 7.31
C ASP A 38 -2.53 -18.17 8.14
N PHE A 39 -3.22 -17.14 7.67
CA PHE A 39 -3.11 -15.81 8.23
C PHE A 39 -3.78 -15.68 9.60
N ASP A 40 -4.84 -16.43 9.87
CA ASP A 40 -5.50 -16.44 11.18
C ASP A 40 -4.57 -17.02 12.25
N ALA A 41 -3.91 -18.14 11.96
CA ALA A 41 -2.91 -18.70 12.87
C ALA A 41 -1.71 -17.76 13.03
N ALA A 42 -1.23 -17.14 11.93
CA ALA A 42 -0.13 -16.18 12.00
C ALA A 42 -0.42 -15.02 12.96
N VAL A 43 -1.58 -14.38 12.80
CA VAL A 43 -2.03 -13.30 13.68
C VAL A 43 -2.16 -13.79 15.12
N SER A 44 -2.74 -14.97 15.34
CA SER A 44 -2.88 -15.55 16.68
C SER A 44 -1.53 -15.71 17.38
N GLN A 45 -0.51 -16.20 16.67
CA GLN A 45 0.84 -16.39 17.20
C GLN A 45 1.56 -15.06 17.50
N TRP A 46 1.31 -14.02 16.70
CA TRP A 46 1.96 -12.71 16.92
C TRP A 46 1.30 -11.85 17.99
N ARG A 47 0.03 -12.07 18.35
CA ARG A 47 -0.70 -11.23 19.32
C ARG A 47 0.02 -11.12 20.67
N ALA A 48 0.33 -12.25 21.31
CA ALA A 48 0.93 -12.22 22.65
C ALA A 48 2.35 -11.62 22.66
N PRO A 49 3.28 -12.00 21.75
CA PRO A 49 4.59 -11.35 21.68
C PRO A 49 4.51 -9.85 21.38
N ALA A 50 3.62 -9.42 20.48
CA ALA A 50 3.47 -8.01 20.14
C ALA A 50 3.00 -7.16 21.34
N VAL A 51 2.06 -7.69 22.12
CA VAL A 51 1.61 -7.09 23.39
C VAL A 51 2.76 -7.06 24.41
N ALA A 52 3.59 -8.09 24.46
CA ALA A 52 4.78 -8.17 25.31
C ALA A 52 5.96 -7.29 24.85
N GLY A 53 5.79 -6.53 23.76
CA GLY A 53 6.77 -5.56 23.28
C GLY A 53 7.68 -6.06 22.16
N ASP A 54 7.49 -7.27 21.65
CA ASP A 54 8.34 -7.82 20.58
C ASP A 54 8.17 -7.01 19.27
N ALA A 55 9.26 -6.40 18.79
CA ALA A 55 9.21 -5.47 17.66
C ALA A 55 8.87 -6.16 16.33
N ASP A 56 9.32 -7.39 16.12
CA ASP A 56 9.04 -8.17 14.92
C ASP A 56 7.56 -8.57 14.88
N ALA A 57 7.01 -9.03 16.00
CA ALA A 57 5.60 -9.35 16.12
C ALA A 57 4.70 -8.11 15.96
N GLN A 58 5.11 -6.96 16.51
CA GLN A 58 4.43 -5.68 16.30
C GLN A 58 4.45 -5.29 14.82
N PHE A 59 5.60 -5.37 14.15
CA PHE A 59 5.69 -5.12 12.71
C PHE A 59 4.77 -6.06 11.90
N ASN A 60 4.79 -7.36 12.22
CA ASN A 60 3.97 -8.37 11.55
C ASN A 60 2.47 -8.14 11.75
N LEU A 61 2.02 -7.77 12.96
CA LEU A 61 0.63 -7.36 13.18
C LEU A 61 0.28 -6.08 12.41
N GLY A 62 1.19 -5.11 12.34
CA GLY A 62 1.01 -3.92 11.52
C GLY A 62 0.76 -4.27 10.05
N GLN A 63 1.53 -5.22 9.50
CA GLN A 63 1.35 -5.71 8.14
C GLN A 63 0.02 -6.47 7.97
N ALA A 64 -0.38 -7.29 8.94
CA ALA A 64 -1.66 -8.00 8.91
C ALA A 64 -2.86 -7.04 8.80
N TYR A 65 -2.90 -6.01 9.65
CA TYR A 65 -3.95 -4.98 9.62
C TYR A 65 -3.90 -4.11 8.35
N LYS A 66 -2.71 -3.80 7.83
CA LYS A 66 -2.55 -3.05 6.58
C LYS A 66 -3.08 -3.82 5.36
N LEU A 67 -2.87 -5.14 5.34
CA LEU A 67 -3.23 -6.01 4.22
C LEU A 67 -4.61 -6.66 4.36
N GLY A 68 -5.21 -6.64 5.55
CA GLY A 68 -6.46 -7.34 5.83
C GLY A 68 -6.32 -8.86 5.80
N ARG A 69 -5.18 -9.38 6.29
CA ARG A 69 -4.86 -10.82 6.29
C ARG A 69 -4.93 -11.36 7.70
N GLY A 70 -5.85 -12.29 7.95
CA GLY A 70 -6.14 -12.84 9.27
C GLY A 70 -6.82 -11.85 10.24
N VAL A 71 -7.07 -10.62 9.77
CA VAL A 71 -7.79 -9.53 10.45
C VAL A 71 -8.45 -8.64 9.40
N PRO A 72 -9.50 -7.88 9.74
CA PRO A 72 -10.02 -6.82 8.87
C PRO A 72 -8.95 -5.74 8.59
N VAL A 73 -9.05 -5.09 7.43
CA VAL A 73 -8.18 -3.95 7.10
C VAL A 73 -8.42 -2.81 8.10
N ASP A 74 -7.37 -2.37 8.77
CA ASP A 74 -7.41 -1.24 9.70
C ASP A 74 -6.09 -0.44 9.61
N PRO A 75 -6.06 0.64 8.80
CA PRO A 75 -4.85 1.45 8.64
C PRO A 75 -4.39 2.14 9.92
N ALA A 76 -5.32 2.49 10.82
CA ALA A 76 -4.99 3.17 12.08
C ALA A 76 -4.32 2.20 13.06
N LEU A 77 -4.84 0.98 13.18
CA LEU A 77 -4.18 -0.06 13.95
C LEU A 77 -2.83 -0.44 13.34
N ALA A 78 -2.75 -0.55 12.01
CA ALA A 78 -1.48 -0.81 11.32
C ALA A 78 -0.43 0.25 11.66
N GLU A 79 -0.78 1.53 11.54
CA GLU A 79 0.09 2.66 11.92
C GLU A 79 0.52 2.55 13.38
N SER A 80 -0.41 2.26 14.30
CA SER A 80 -0.11 2.15 15.73
C SER A 80 0.92 1.06 16.04
N TRP A 81 0.84 -0.08 15.35
CA TRP A 81 1.77 -1.19 15.50
C TRP A 81 3.12 -0.89 14.87
N PHE A 82 3.14 -0.29 13.67
CA PHE A 82 4.38 0.19 13.06
C PHE A 82 5.09 1.22 13.93
N ARG A 83 4.34 2.16 14.53
CA ARG A 83 4.90 3.15 15.45
C ARG A 83 5.61 2.49 16.64
N LYS A 84 4.98 1.49 17.27
CA LYS A 84 5.56 0.77 18.41
C LYS A 84 6.87 0.08 18.02
N ALA A 85 6.91 -0.63 16.91
CA ALA A 85 8.12 -1.29 16.42
C ALA A 85 9.20 -0.28 15.97
N ALA A 86 8.80 0.80 15.29
CA ALA A 86 9.69 1.87 14.83
C ALA A 86 10.40 2.58 15.98
N LEU A 87 9.70 2.83 17.10
CA LEU A 87 10.29 3.41 18.30
C LEU A 87 11.36 2.51 18.95
N GLN A 88 11.35 1.22 18.64
CA GLN A 88 12.37 0.26 19.08
C GLN A 88 13.55 0.15 18.09
N GLY A 89 13.51 0.87 16.97
CA GLY A 89 14.52 0.83 15.92
C GLY A 89 14.32 -0.28 14.89
N HIS A 90 13.13 -0.91 14.83
CA HIS A 90 12.83 -1.91 13.81
C HIS A 90 12.73 -1.23 12.44
N GLN A 91 13.76 -1.40 11.60
CA GLN A 91 13.98 -0.63 10.37
C GLN A 91 12.78 -0.67 9.41
N GLN A 92 12.24 -1.85 9.11
CA GLN A 92 11.08 -1.95 8.21
C GLN A 92 9.83 -1.28 8.78
N ALA A 93 9.72 -1.19 10.11
CA ALA A 93 8.60 -0.52 10.76
C ALA A 93 8.79 1.01 10.73
N GLU A 94 10.04 1.50 10.87
CA GLU A 94 10.36 2.91 10.63
C GLU A 94 9.95 3.34 9.22
N ASP A 95 10.28 2.55 8.19
CA ASP A 95 9.93 2.85 6.81
C ASP A 95 8.41 2.87 6.59
N ASN A 96 7.71 1.86 7.12
CA ASN A 96 6.25 1.77 6.99
C ASN A 96 5.53 2.85 7.81
N TYR A 97 6.04 3.21 8.98
CA TYR A 97 5.48 4.27 9.81
C TYR A 97 5.67 5.64 9.14
N GLY A 98 6.87 5.95 8.65
CA GLY A 98 7.13 7.17 7.88
C GLY A 98 6.21 7.29 6.65
N LEU A 99 6.02 6.20 5.92
CA LEU A 99 5.10 6.17 4.79
C LEU A 99 3.62 6.35 5.20
N ALA A 100 3.19 5.72 6.30
CA ALA A 100 1.82 5.86 6.81
C ALA A 100 1.54 7.32 7.22
N LEU A 101 2.47 7.95 7.93
CA LEU A 101 2.39 9.38 8.28
C LEU A 101 2.28 10.28 7.04
N PHE A 102 3.10 10.02 6.03
CA PHE A 102 3.05 10.76 4.77
C PHE A 102 1.69 10.62 4.08
N GLN A 103 1.16 9.39 4.00
CA GLN A 103 -0.15 9.10 3.40
C GLN A 103 -1.31 9.73 4.17
N ALA A 104 -1.18 9.83 5.50
CA ALA A 104 -2.13 10.53 6.37
C ALA A 104 -1.99 12.07 6.32
N GLY A 105 -1.10 12.62 5.49
CA GLY A 105 -0.87 14.07 5.36
C GLY A 105 -0.01 14.67 6.48
N ARG A 106 0.49 13.86 7.42
CA ARG A 106 1.34 14.26 8.55
C ARG A 106 2.82 14.32 8.12
N LYS A 107 3.09 15.06 7.03
CA LYS A 107 4.38 15.02 6.32
C LYS A 107 5.57 15.49 7.15
N SER A 108 5.40 16.50 8.00
CA SER A 108 6.46 16.95 8.92
C SER A 108 6.82 15.89 9.96
N GLU A 109 5.85 15.10 10.42
CA GLU A 109 6.12 13.97 11.31
C GLU A 109 6.76 12.79 10.56
N ALA A 110 6.45 12.62 9.27
CA ALA A 110 7.04 11.58 8.42
C ALA A 110 8.53 11.82 8.13
N ALA A 111 8.92 13.09 7.95
CA ALA A 111 10.27 13.50 7.53
C ALA A 111 11.41 12.82 8.31
N PRO A 112 11.46 12.83 9.66
CA PRO A 112 12.56 12.18 10.38
C PRO A 112 12.62 10.66 10.17
N TRP A 113 11.50 9.98 9.95
CA TRP A 113 11.49 8.53 9.68
C TRP A 113 11.95 8.22 8.26
N LEU A 114 11.53 9.03 7.30
CA LEU A 114 11.99 8.94 5.91
C LEU A 114 13.47 9.28 5.77
N GLU A 115 13.99 10.20 6.59
CA GLU A 115 15.42 10.51 6.65
C GLU A 115 16.24 9.29 7.08
N LYS A 116 15.79 8.56 8.12
CA LYS A 116 16.42 7.29 8.52
C LYS A 116 16.39 6.24 7.39
N SER A 117 15.29 6.18 6.65
CA SER A 117 15.15 5.31 5.47
C SER A 117 16.20 5.67 4.40
N VAL A 118 16.37 6.96 4.10
CA VAL A 118 17.38 7.46 3.16
C VAL A 118 18.79 7.14 3.62
N GLN A 119 19.10 7.28 4.91
CA GLN A 119 20.41 6.95 5.48
C GLN A 119 20.78 5.47 5.34
N ARG A 120 19.78 4.58 5.23
CA ARG A 120 19.98 3.16 4.94
C ARG A 120 20.01 2.83 3.44
N GLY A 121 19.79 3.82 2.57
CA GLY A 121 19.74 3.62 1.12
C GLY A 121 18.40 3.09 0.61
N GLU A 122 17.34 3.16 1.41
CA GLU A 122 16.03 2.63 1.03
C GLU A 122 15.38 3.47 -0.09
N ALA A 123 15.25 2.87 -1.27
CA ALA A 123 14.82 3.57 -2.48
C ALA A 123 13.43 4.20 -2.35
N ARG A 124 12.52 3.56 -1.60
CA ARG A 124 11.17 4.10 -1.38
C ARG A 124 11.20 5.33 -0.47
N GLY A 125 12.03 5.33 0.56
CA GLY A 125 12.25 6.50 1.42
C GLY A 125 12.84 7.67 0.64
N GLN A 126 13.83 7.39 -0.21
CA GLN A 126 14.44 8.36 -1.13
C GLN A 126 13.41 8.99 -2.08
N LEU A 127 12.54 8.18 -2.69
CA LEU A 127 11.46 8.67 -3.56
C LEU A 127 10.51 9.62 -2.82
N VAL A 128 10.02 9.23 -1.64
CA VAL A 128 9.03 10.02 -0.89
C VAL A 128 9.65 11.31 -0.36
N LEU A 129 10.80 11.24 0.30
CA LEU A 129 11.47 12.44 0.83
C LEU A 129 11.94 13.37 -0.29
N GLY A 130 12.43 12.81 -1.41
CA GLY A 130 12.78 13.60 -2.59
C GLY A 130 11.59 14.38 -3.14
N THR A 131 10.40 13.75 -3.20
CA THR A 131 9.16 14.42 -3.59
C THR A 131 8.78 15.53 -2.60
N MET A 132 8.91 15.27 -1.29
CA MET A 132 8.63 16.28 -0.25
C MET A 132 9.54 17.49 -0.38
N LEU A 133 10.85 17.29 -0.58
CA LEU A 133 11.83 18.37 -0.76
C LEU A 133 11.62 19.13 -2.07
N PHE A 134 11.15 18.48 -3.13
CA PHE A 134 10.81 19.16 -4.39
C PHE A 134 9.61 20.11 -4.19
N ASN A 135 8.56 19.62 -3.52
CA ASN A 135 7.34 20.39 -3.32
C ASN A 135 7.47 21.46 -2.21
N GLY A 136 8.32 21.23 -1.22
CA GLY A 136 8.33 22.00 0.03
C GLY A 136 7.25 21.53 1.01
N ASP A 137 6.94 20.23 0.99
CA ASP A 137 5.80 19.62 1.68
C ASP A 137 6.21 19.06 3.04
N GLY A 138 5.96 19.82 4.12
CA GLY A 138 6.31 19.41 5.49
C GLY A 138 7.82 19.50 5.81
N VAL A 139 8.64 19.84 4.82
CA VAL A 139 10.06 20.18 4.90
C VAL A 139 10.34 21.36 3.96
N PRO A 140 11.35 22.22 4.22
CA PRO A 140 11.76 23.26 3.29
C PRO A 140 12.14 22.69 1.92
N ARG A 141 11.90 23.48 0.88
CA ARG A 141 12.24 23.09 -0.48
C ARG A 141 13.75 23.03 -0.68
N ASP A 142 14.23 21.96 -1.31
CA ASP A 142 15.65 21.74 -1.64
C ASP A 142 15.75 20.97 -2.96
N TYR A 143 15.93 21.69 -4.07
CA TYR A 143 15.98 21.08 -5.40
C TYR A 143 17.20 20.17 -5.62
N PRO A 144 18.44 20.58 -5.27
CA PRO A 144 19.59 19.69 -5.38
C PRO A 144 19.40 18.39 -4.60
N ARG A 145 18.94 18.46 -3.35
CA ARG A 145 18.73 17.26 -2.53
C ARG A 145 17.58 16.42 -3.05
N ALA A 146 16.46 17.01 -3.45
CA ALA A 146 15.36 16.29 -4.08
C ALA A 146 15.83 15.50 -5.31
N TYR A 147 16.60 16.15 -6.19
CA TYR A 147 17.12 15.54 -7.40
C TYR A 147 18.12 14.42 -7.08
N ALA A 148 18.94 14.60 -6.05
CA ALA A 148 19.87 13.59 -5.58
C ALA A 148 19.16 12.32 -5.10
N LEU A 149 18.15 12.47 -4.23
CA LEU A 149 17.36 11.35 -3.71
C LEU A 149 16.62 10.63 -4.84
N MET A 150 16.03 11.37 -5.78
CA MET A 150 15.34 10.78 -6.93
C MET A 150 16.29 10.03 -7.86
N THR A 151 17.52 10.55 -8.05
CA THR A 151 18.59 9.88 -8.80
C THR A 151 18.99 8.55 -8.16
N MET A 152 19.14 8.52 -6.84
CA MET A 152 19.45 7.27 -6.13
C MET A 152 18.30 6.25 -6.23
N ALA A 153 17.06 6.69 -6.02
CA ALA A 153 15.88 5.84 -6.14
C ALA A 153 15.73 5.25 -7.56
N SER A 154 15.99 6.06 -8.59
CA SER A 154 15.99 5.64 -9.99
C SER A 154 17.07 4.58 -10.26
N ARG A 155 18.30 4.77 -9.76
CA ARG A 155 19.40 3.80 -9.89
C ARG A 155 19.12 2.49 -9.16
N ALA A 156 18.32 2.52 -8.10
CA ALA A 156 17.83 1.32 -7.40
C ALA A 156 16.67 0.61 -8.14
N GLY A 157 16.29 1.08 -9.34
CA GLY A 157 15.30 0.44 -10.20
C GLY A 157 13.86 0.93 -10.01
N LEU A 158 13.62 1.98 -9.21
CA LEU A 158 12.28 2.54 -9.08
C LEU A 158 11.91 3.37 -10.32
N LYS A 159 11.15 2.77 -11.24
CA LYS A 159 10.64 3.44 -12.45
C LYS A 159 9.94 4.77 -12.16
N SER A 160 9.16 4.84 -11.09
CA SER A 160 8.47 6.07 -10.66
C SER A 160 9.45 7.20 -10.33
N ALA A 161 10.65 6.88 -9.84
CA ALA A 161 11.70 7.87 -9.59
C ALA A 161 12.30 8.38 -10.91
N SER A 162 12.56 7.49 -11.87
CA SER A 162 13.02 7.88 -13.22
C SER A 162 12.02 8.81 -13.92
N GLU A 163 10.73 8.50 -13.82
CA GLU A 163 9.65 9.34 -14.36
C GLU A 163 9.55 10.69 -13.64
N THR A 164 9.80 10.71 -12.33
CA THR A 164 9.80 11.95 -11.54
C THR A 164 11.01 12.82 -11.90
N LEU A 165 12.20 12.25 -12.11
CA LEU A 165 13.37 13.00 -12.60
C LEU A 165 13.08 13.72 -13.92
N ALA A 166 12.50 13.01 -14.89
CA ALA A 166 12.16 13.59 -16.18
C ALA A 166 11.15 14.76 -16.07
N GLN A 167 10.28 14.72 -15.06
CA GLN A 167 9.40 15.84 -14.74
C GLN A 167 10.17 16.98 -14.05
N MET A 168 10.98 16.66 -13.04
CA MET A 168 11.80 17.65 -12.31
C MET A 168 12.69 18.45 -13.26
N ASP A 169 13.26 17.80 -14.29
CA ASP A 169 14.09 18.42 -15.33
C ASP A 169 13.45 19.59 -16.08
N GLN A 170 12.12 19.68 -16.04
CA GLN A 170 11.33 20.76 -16.64
C GLN A 170 11.19 21.98 -15.72
N TYR A 171 11.43 21.83 -14.41
CA TYR A 171 11.16 22.84 -13.39
C TYR A 171 12.39 23.31 -12.62
N ILE A 172 13.49 22.54 -12.61
CA ILE A 172 14.71 22.90 -11.88
C ILE A 172 15.81 23.36 -12.84
N THR A 173 16.72 24.20 -12.33
CA THR A 173 17.80 24.75 -13.14
C THR A 173 18.86 23.68 -13.47
N PRO A 174 19.60 23.81 -14.60
CA PRO A 174 20.74 22.95 -14.87
C PRO A 174 21.77 22.90 -13.73
N ALA A 175 22.03 24.03 -13.07
CA ALA A 175 22.94 24.12 -11.94
C ALA A 175 22.44 23.31 -10.72
N ASP A 176 21.14 23.32 -10.44
CA ASP A 176 20.56 22.48 -9.38
C ASP A 176 20.69 20.99 -9.69
N ARG A 177 20.52 20.59 -10.95
CA ARG A 177 20.70 19.19 -11.39
C ARG A 177 22.13 18.72 -11.24
N GLU A 178 23.09 19.56 -11.61
CA GLU A 178 24.50 19.25 -11.45
C GLU A 178 24.84 19.04 -9.97
N ARG A 179 24.42 19.99 -9.10
CA ARG A 179 24.56 19.86 -7.65
C ARG A 179 23.90 18.59 -7.11
N GLY A 180 22.67 18.29 -7.55
CA GLY A 180 21.95 17.09 -7.15
C GLY A 180 22.62 15.80 -7.63
N THR A 181 23.17 15.78 -8.84
CA THR A 181 23.91 14.64 -9.40
C THR A 181 25.18 14.37 -8.60
N ALA A 182 25.95 15.43 -8.30
CA ALA A 182 27.14 15.34 -7.46
C ALA A 182 26.78 14.86 -6.04
N LEU A 183 25.68 15.36 -5.47
CA LEU A 183 25.20 14.93 -4.16
C LEU A 183 24.75 13.46 -4.15
N ALA A 184 24.08 12.98 -5.19
CA ALA A 184 23.72 11.56 -5.32
C ALA A 184 24.95 10.65 -5.39
N GLN A 185 26.03 11.09 -6.05
CA GLN A 185 27.29 10.34 -6.08
C GLN A 185 27.92 10.24 -4.69
N ARG A 186 27.91 11.35 -3.92
CA ARG A 186 28.39 11.38 -2.53
C ARG A 186 27.58 10.46 -1.62
N TYR A 187 26.25 10.56 -1.64
CA TYR A 187 25.40 9.65 -0.87
C TYR A 187 25.64 8.18 -1.25
N ALA A 188 25.82 7.88 -2.54
CA ALA A 188 26.14 6.52 -2.98
C ALA A 188 27.52 6.05 -2.49
N SER A 189 28.53 6.92 -2.41
CA SER A 189 29.82 6.55 -1.80
C SER A 189 29.69 6.36 -0.29
N ASP A 190 28.97 7.23 0.40
CA ASP A 190 28.79 7.15 1.85
C ASP A 190 28.07 5.86 2.23
N LEU A 191 27.02 5.47 1.49
CA LEU A 191 26.31 4.20 1.68
C LEU A 191 27.18 2.97 1.42
N ARG A 192 28.09 3.03 0.43
CA ARG A 192 29.04 1.92 0.16
C ARG A 192 30.10 1.80 1.25
N ASN A 193 30.51 2.92 1.82
CA ASN A 193 31.56 2.98 2.84
C ASN A 193 31.03 2.85 4.26
N ALA A 194 29.71 2.91 4.45
CA ALA A 194 29.09 2.75 5.75
C ALA A 194 29.39 1.34 6.29
N PRO A 195 29.78 1.23 7.57
CA PRO A 195 29.92 -0.08 8.20
C PRO A 195 28.60 -0.82 8.07
N ALA A 196 28.66 -2.11 7.74
CA ALA A 196 27.47 -2.94 7.61
C ALA A 196 26.66 -2.85 8.91
N GLN A 197 25.58 -2.06 8.89
CA GLN A 197 24.69 -1.97 10.03
C GLN A 197 23.97 -3.31 10.10
N GLY A 198 24.38 -4.13 11.09
CA GLY A 198 23.79 -5.43 11.36
C GLY A 198 22.28 -5.28 11.49
N GLY A 199 21.56 -5.93 10.56
CA GLY A 199 20.12 -5.79 10.47
C GLY A 199 19.63 -5.53 9.05
N ARG A 200 20.10 -6.29 8.05
CA ARG A 200 19.24 -6.62 6.90
C ARG A 200 18.15 -7.58 7.40
N GLY A 201 17.28 -7.09 8.30
CA GLY A 201 16.04 -7.76 8.68
C GLY A 201 15.08 -7.66 7.51
N GLY A 202 15.29 -8.53 6.53
CA GLY A 202 14.49 -8.62 5.32
C GLY A 202 13.46 -9.73 5.46
N MET A 203 12.19 -9.31 5.48
CA MET A 203 10.98 -10.13 5.25
C MET A 203 10.90 -11.41 6.08
N MET A 204 10.21 -11.32 7.22
CA MET A 204 9.87 -12.49 8.03
C MET A 204 11.11 -13.26 8.52
N ALA A 205 12.14 -12.55 8.96
CA ALA A 205 13.41 -13.18 9.34
C ALA A 205 13.42 -13.59 10.82
N VAL A 206 13.62 -14.89 10.99
CA VAL A 206 14.26 -15.49 12.15
C VAL A 206 15.64 -14.85 12.36
N ASP A 207 15.84 -14.22 13.53
CA ASP A 207 17.05 -14.30 14.36
C ASP A 207 17.01 -13.17 15.40
N ALA A 208 16.27 -13.40 16.48
CA ALA A 208 16.17 -12.51 17.62
C ALA A 208 17.37 -12.73 18.57
N THR A 209 18.53 -12.15 18.25
CA THR A 209 19.63 -12.01 19.22
C THR A 209 20.23 -10.60 19.16
N GLY A 210 19.47 -9.61 19.64
CA GLY A 210 19.97 -8.25 19.90
C GLY A 210 19.62 -7.82 21.34
N PRO A 211 20.48 -7.05 22.02
CA PRO A 211 20.25 -6.66 23.42
C PRO A 211 18.99 -5.80 23.58
N ARG A 212 18.07 -6.29 24.41
CA ARG A 212 16.76 -5.70 24.71
C ARG A 212 16.94 -4.35 25.43
N ARG A 213 16.52 -3.25 24.80
CA ARG A 213 16.40 -1.92 25.43
C ARG A 213 15.21 -1.92 26.42
N PRO A 214 15.24 -1.09 27.49
CA PRO A 214 14.23 -1.13 28.53
C PRO A 214 12.83 -0.82 27.98
N ALA A 215 11.84 -1.56 28.51
CA ALA A 215 10.46 -1.56 28.05
C ALA A 215 9.81 -0.18 28.18
N VAL A 216 9.23 0.32 27.09
CA VAL A 216 8.33 1.47 27.11
C VAL A 216 6.98 1.01 27.68
N ALA A 217 6.37 1.86 28.51
CA ALA A 217 5.09 1.61 29.18
C ALA A 217 4.01 1.12 28.20
N THR A 218 3.40 -0.02 28.54
CA THR A 218 2.31 -0.66 27.82
C THR A 218 1.04 0.17 27.90
N THR A 219 0.47 0.51 26.74
CA THR A 219 -0.93 0.97 26.65
C THR A 219 -1.79 -0.22 26.24
N ASP A 220 -2.83 -0.49 27.03
CA ASP A 220 -3.81 -1.54 26.75
C ASP A 220 -4.51 -1.27 25.42
N VAL A 221 -4.36 -2.20 24.48
CA VAL A 221 -5.18 -2.24 23.27
C VAL A 221 -6.48 -2.94 23.64
N PRO A 222 -7.66 -2.31 23.49
CA PRO A 222 -8.93 -2.97 23.74
C PRO A 222 -9.06 -4.22 22.85
N PRO A 223 -9.57 -5.35 23.36
CA PRO A 223 -9.87 -6.50 22.52
C PRO A 223 -10.89 -6.08 21.45
N SER A 224 -10.63 -6.47 20.20
CA SER A 224 -11.56 -6.30 19.10
C SER A 224 -12.89 -6.96 19.48
N ARG A 225 -13.93 -6.17 19.74
CA ARG A 225 -15.29 -6.69 19.91
C ARG A 225 -15.75 -7.26 18.56
N PRO A 226 -16.21 -8.51 18.48
CA PRO A 226 -16.96 -8.95 17.32
C PRO A 226 -18.25 -8.12 17.21
N PRO A 227 -18.75 -7.80 16.00
CA PRO A 227 -20.01 -7.10 15.86
C PRO A 227 -21.14 -7.92 16.48
N VAL A 228 -21.80 -7.32 17.48
CA VAL A 228 -23.04 -7.83 18.06
C VAL A 228 -24.15 -7.67 17.03
N GLY A 229 -24.76 -8.81 16.65
CA GLY A 229 -26.14 -8.91 16.19
C GLY A 229 -26.57 -8.05 15.00
N GLN A 230 -26.26 -8.48 13.78
CA GLN A 230 -27.22 -8.29 12.69
C GLN A 230 -28.13 -9.51 12.64
N GLN A 231 -29.36 -9.30 13.10
CA GLN A 231 -30.44 -10.27 13.05
C GLN A 231 -30.65 -10.74 11.61
N ARG A 232 -30.73 -12.07 11.42
CA ARG A 232 -31.30 -12.67 10.22
C ARG A 232 -32.70 -12.08 9.99
N PRO A 233 -33.07 -11.68 8.76
CA PRO A 233 -34.45 -11.36 8.46
C PRO A 233 -35.33 -12.56 8.78
N THR A 234 -36.31 -12.35 9.65
CA THR A 234 -37.31 -13.30 10.09
C THR A 234 -38.08 -13.86 8.90
N ARG A 235 -38.23 -15.19 8.91
CA ARG A 235 -39.02 -15.98 7.96
C ARG A 235 -40.49 -15.56 8.07
N LEU A 236 -41.09 -15.10 6.98
CA LEU A 236 -42.54 -14.88 6.86
C LEU A 236 -43.31 -16.22 7.02
N PRO A 237 -44.51 -16.23 7.63
CA PRO A 237 -45.33 -17.44 7.79
C PRO A 237 -45.95 -17.90 6.46
N PRO A 238 -46.40 -19.17 6.36
CA PRO A 238 -46.65 -19.85 5.09
C PRO A 238 -48.00 -19.41 4.46
N ARG A 239 -48.00 -19.17 3.14
CA ARG A 239 -49.22 -19.21 2.33
C ARG A 239 -49.45 -20.62 1.81
N GLY A 240 -50.71 -21.03 1.80
CA GLY A 240 -51.18 -22.39 1.55
C GLY A 240 -50.83 -22.98 0.18
N GLY A 241 -51.08 -24.29 0.08
CA GLY A 241 -50.75 -25.17 -1.04
C GLY A 241 -51.53 -24.92 -2.35
N PRO A 242 -51.41 -25.85 -3.32
CA PRO A 242 -51.02 -25.51 -4.69
C PRO A 242 -52.22 -25.32 -5.62
N GLU A 243 -52.22 -24.23 -6.38
CA GLU A 243 -53.10 -24.07 -7.53
C GLU A 243 -52.31 -24.38 -8.82
N ARG A 244 -52.82 -25.34 -9.59
CA ARG A 244 -52.20 -25.81 -10.84
C ARG A 244 -52.27 -24.72 -11.89
N MET A 245 -51.13 -24.39 -12.47
CA MET A 245 -51.03 -23.50 -13.62
C MET A 245 -51.32 -24.30 -14.91
N PRO A 246 -52.13 -23.77 -15.87
CA PRO A 246 -52.38 -24.42 -17.15
C PRO A 246 -51.17 -24.31 -18.10
N PRO A 247 -51.04 -25.20 -19.09
CA PRO A 247 -49.91 -25.19 -20.03
C PRO A 247 -49.95 -23.96 -20.95
N PRO A 248 -48.79 -23.44 -21.40
CA PRO A 248 -48.74 -22.28 -22.28
C PRO A 248 -49.27 -22.63 -23.68
N GLN A 249 -50.17 -21.79 -24.21
CA GLN A 249 -50.65 -21.87 -25.59
C GLN A 249 -49.60 -21.32 -26.58
N PRO A 250 -49.55 -21.83 -27.83
CA PRO A 250 -48.60 -21.39 -28.84
C PRO A 250 -49.03 -20.06 -29.48
N SER A 251 -48.08 -19.14 -29.64
CA SER A 251 -48.25 -17.89 -30.40
C SER A 251 -48.24 -18.17 -31.91
N PRO A 252 -49.11 -17.53 -32.71
CA PRO A 252 -49.13 -17.73 -34.16
C PRO A 252 -48.02 -16.99 -34.90
N ASP A 253 -47.53 -17.67 -35.93
CA ASP A 253 -46.47 -17.27 -36.86
C ASP A 253 -46.65 -15.88 -37.47
N ARG A 254 -45.56 -15.11 -37.50
CA ARG A 254 -45.33 -14.05 -38.49
C ARG A 254 -43.97 -14.26 -39.15
N PRO A 255 -43.83 -13.95 -40.45
CA PRO A 255 -42.86 -14.58 -41.32
C PRO A 255 -41.43 -14.15 -41.01
N VAL A 256 -40.53 -15.12 -40.96
CA VAL A 256 -39.09 -14.94 -40.95
C VAL A 256 -38.69 -14.34 -42.30
N ASN A 257 -38.25 -13.07 -42.31
CA ASN A 257 -37.56 -12.53 -43.46
C ASN A 257 -36.06 -12.70 -43.22
N ASP A 258 -35.49 -13.66 -43.94
CA ASP A 258 -34.11 -14.09 -43.87
C ASP A 258 -33.20 -13.01 -44.47
N ARG A 259 -32.81 -12.06 -43.64
CA ARG A 259 -31.65 -11.21 -43.86
C ARG A 259 -30.91 -11.09 -42.55
N MET A 260 -29.97 -12.02 -42.38
CA MET A 260 -28.74 -11.90 -41.60
C MET A 260 -28.39 -10.44 -41.27
N VAL A 261 -28.91 -9.92 -40.16
CA VAL A 261 -28.43 -8.67 -39.57
C VAL A 261 -27.15 -9.05 -38.85
N ARG A 262 -26.05 -8.95 -39.60
CA ARG A 262 -24.73 -8.65 -39.04
C ARG A 262 -24.96 -7.62 -37.95
N GLN A 263 -24.63 -7.92 -36.70
CA GLN A 263 -24.44 -6.84 -35.74
C GLN A 263 -23.36 -5.95 -36.34
N ASP A 264 -23.78 -4.79 -36.85
CA ASP A 264 -22.90 -3.78 -37.35
C ASP A 264 -21.89 -3.49 -36.25
N VAL A 265 -20.65 -3.94 -36.49
CA VAL A 265 -19.46 -3.27 -36.00
C VAL A 265 -19.62 -1.85 -36.49
N ARG A 266 -20.25 -1.00 -35.66
CA ARG A 266 -20.33 0.43 -35.92
C ARG A 266 -18.89 0.86 -36.18
N PRO A 267 -18.59 1.44 -37.35
CA PRO A 267 -17.32 2.11 -37.53
C PRO A 267 -17.18 3.09 -36.38
N ALA A 268 -15.98 3.19 -35.81
CA ALA A 268 -15.65 4.26 -34.90
C ALA A 268 -16.26 5.56 -35.47
N PRO A 269 -17.09 6.29 -34.69
CA PRO A 269 -17.68 7.51 -35.19
C PRO A 269 -16.52 8.38 -35.67
N LYS A 270 -16.57 8.80 -36.94
CA LYS A 270 -15.62 9.79 -37.47
C LYS A 270 -15.51 10.90 -36.43
N PRO A 271 -14.29 11.32 -36.05
CA PRO A 271 -14.13 12.31 -35.00
C PRO A 271 -14.97 13.52 -35.40
N ALA A 272 -16.03 13.78 -34.62
CA ALA A 272 -16.60 15.11 -34.55
C ALA A 272 -15.43 16.06 -34.30
N THR A 273 -15.41 17.19 -34.99
CA THR A 273 -14.39 18.25 -34.97
C THR A 273 -14.16 18.82 -33.56
N GLY A 274 -13.64 17.99 -32.66
CA GLY A 274 -13.40 18.23 -31.25
C GLY A 274 -12.00 17.71 -30.98
N GLY A 275 -11.15 18.60 -30.47
CA GLY A 275 -9.72 18.38 -30.54
C GLY A 275 -9.21 17.16 -29.77
N ALA A 276 -7.98 16.82 -30.11
CA ALA A 276 -7.35 15.56 -29.75
C ALA A 276 -6.95 15.48 -28.26
N TRP A 277 -7.07 16.58 -27.51
CA TRP A 277 -6.78 16.62 -26.08
C TRP A 277 -7.93 16.05 -25.24
N LYS A 278 -7.57 15.40 -24.14
CA LYS A 278 -8.50 14.79 -23.18
C LYS A 278 -8.18 15.24 -21.76
N ILE A 279 -9.12 15.05 -20.84
CA ILE A 279 -8.85 15.12 -19.39
C ILE A 279 -9.27 13.82 -18.74
N GLN A 280 -8.47 13.29 -17.81
CA GLN A 280 -8.83 12.13 -16.99
C GLN A 280 -9.43 12.62 -15.68
N LEU A 281 -10.68 12.26 -15.43
CA LEU A 281 -11.50 12.69 -14.28
C LEU A 281 -11.47 11.72 -13.10
N GLY A 282 -10.73 10.61 -13.23
CA GLY A 282 -10.53 9.61 -12.18
C GLY A 282 -10.34 8.19 -12.72
N ALA A 283 -10.01 7.27 -11.81
CA ALA A 283 -10.00 5.83 -12.04
C ALA A 283 -10.91 5.17 -11.00
N PHE A 284 -11.80 4.30 -11.47
CA PHE A 284 -12.89 3.73 -10.66
C PHE A 284 -12.83 2.21 -10.69
N SER A 285 -13.18 1.55 -9.59
CA SER A 285 -13.27 0.10 -9.52
C SER A 285 -14.40 -0.49 -10.38
N THR A 286 -15.42 0.31 -10.71
CA THR A 286 -16.56 -0.11 -11.51
C THR A 286 -16.97 0.96 -12.52
N GLN A 287 -17.60 0.54 -13.62
CA GLN A 287 -18.14 1.45 -14.64
C GLN A 287 -19.28 2.32 -14.09
N ALA A 288 -20.10 1.81 -13.17
CA ALA A 288 -21.18 2.55 -12.54
C ALA A 288 -20.67 3.76 -11.72
N ASN A 289 -19.55 3.60 -11.00
CA ASN A 289 -18.94 4.70 -10.26
C ASN A 289 -18.37 5.78 -11.20
N ALA A 290 -17.77 5.36 -12.31
CA ALA A 290 -17.31 6.29 -13.35
C ALA A 290 -18.48 7.07 -13.98
N GLN A 291 -19.61 6.41 -14.26
CA GLN A 291 -20.81 7.06 -14.79
C GLN A 291 -21.44 8.04 -13.79
N THR A 292 -21.42 7.71 -12.50
CA THR A 292 -21.84 8.62 -11.42
C THR A 292 -20.97 9.87 -11.40
N GLN A 293 -19.64 9.72 -11.51
CA GLN A 293 -18.73 10.87 -11.59
C GLN A 293 -19.01 11.72 -12.83
N TRP A 294 -19.19 11.10 -14.00
CA TRP A 294 -19.50 11.82 -15.23
C TRP A 294 -20.78 12.65 -15.11
N SER A 295 -21.83 12.08 -14.53
CA SER A 295 -23.12 12.76 -14.35
C SER A 295 -23.02 14.03 -13.51
N ARG A 296 -22.09 14.08 -12.55
CA ARG A 296 -21.83 15.25 -11.70
C ARG A 296 -21.09 16.38 -12.43
N VAL A 297 -20.20 16.03 -13.36
CA VAL A 297 -19.27 17.02 -13.98
C VAL A 297 -19.66 17.41 -15.40
N ARG A 298 -20.46 16.61 -16.11
CA ARG A 298 -20.82 16.84 -17.52
C ARG A 298 -21.43 18.21 -17.81
N GLY A 299 -22.20 18.77 -16.85
CA GLY A 299 -22.79 20.10 -16.99
C GLY A 299 -21.77 21.24 -17.00
N LYS A 300 -20.57 21.01 -16.47
CA LYS A 300 -19.46 21.97 -16.44
C LYS A 300 -18.47 21.78 -17.59
N LEU A 301 -18.61 20.69 -18.36
CA LEU A 301 -17.71 20.29 -19.44
C LEU A 301 -18.42 20.41 -20.79
N ALA A 302 -18.80 21.64 -21.16
CA ALA A 302 -19.62 21.94 -22.33
C ALA A 302 -19.08 21.27 -23.61
N GLY A 303 -19.88 20.36 -24.20
CA GLY A 303 -19.57 19.66 -25.45
C GLY A 303 -18.59 18.49 -25.32
N ALA A 304 -18.04 18.21 -24.14
CA ALA A 304 -17.13 17.09 -23.95
C ALA A 304 -17.88 15.74 -23.91
N GLN A 305 -17.24 14.70 -24.44
CA GLN A 305 -17.79 13.33 -24.46
C GLN A 305 -17.04 12.43 -23.49
N PRO A 306 -17.74 11.54 -22.75
CA PRO A 306 -17.08 10.62 -21.83
C PRO A 306 -16.43 9.47 -22.61
N VAL A 307 -15.25 9.08 -22.16
CA VAL A 307 -14.53 7.89 -22.60
C VAL A 307 -14.24 7.04 -21.38
N TYR A 308 -14.71 5.79 -21.37
CA TYR A 308 -14.50 4.83 -20.30
C TYR A 308 -13.45 3.82 -20.76
N ALA A 309 -12.19 4.05 -20.41
CA ALA A 309 -11.09 3.18 -20.81
C ALA A 309 -10.80 2.16 -19.70
N LYS A 310 -10.94 0.87 -20.01
CA LYS A 310 -10.52 -0.20 -19.10
C LYS A 310 -8.99 -0.26 -19.03
N ALA A 311 -8.44 -0.25 -17.82
CA ALA A 311 -7.01 -0.33 -17.58
C ALA A 311 -6.74 -1.29 -16.41
N GLY A 312 -6.45 -2.55 -16.73
CA GLY A 312 -6.38 -3.61 -15.73
C GLY A 312 -7.73 -3.75 -15.00
N ASN A 313 -7.69 -3.61 -13.68
CA ASN A 313 -8.85 -3.76 -12.79
C ASN A 313 -9.62 -2.45 -12.53
N VAL A 314 -9.28 -1.35 -13.23
CA VAL A 314 -9.96 -0.06 -13.06
C VAL A 314 -10.50 0.48 -14.39
N ILE A 315 -11.54 1.31 -14.29
CA ILE A 315 -12.14 2.09 -15.37
C ILE A 315 -11.65 3.53 -15.25
N ARG A 316 -10.86 4.00 -16.23
CA ARG A 316 -10.48 5.40 -16.33
C ARG A 316 -11.59 6.18 -17.01
N LEU A 317 -12.15 7.16 -16.30
CA LEU A 317 -13.06 8.13 -16.89
C LEU A 317 -12.25 9.26 -17.51
N GLN A 318 -12.40 9.46 -18.80
CA GLN A 318 -11.84 10.60 -19.51
C GLN A 318 -12.96 11.42 -20.15
N ALA A 319 -12.73 12.72 -20.35
CA ALA A 319 -13.55 13.56 -21.21
C ALA A 319 -12.72 13.98 -22.42
N SER A 320 -13.26 13.83 -23.62
CA SER A 320 -12.61 14.17 -24.89
C SER A 320 -13.31 15.31 -25.61
N GLY A 321 -12.62 15.94 -26.56
CA GLY A 321 -13.17 16.98 -27.43
C GLY A 321 -12.50 18.35 -27.26
N PHE A 322 -11.33 18.43 -26.63
CA PHE A 322 -10.66 19.71 -26.37
C PHE A 322 -9.69 20.07 -27.50
N ALA A 323 -9.87 21.25 -28.10
CA ALA A 323 -9.06 21.79 -29.21
C ALA A 323 -7.57 21.91 -28.91
N SER A 324 -7.20 22.13 -27.64
CA SER A 324 -5.82 22.39 -27.22
C SER A 324 -5.58 21.97 -25.76
N LYS A 325 -4.31 21.91 -25.37
CA LYS A 325 -3.89 21.72 -23.97
C LYS A 325 -4.54 22.75 -23.05
N THR A 326 -4.56 24.01 -23.46
CA THR A 326 -5.15 25.12 -22.69
C THR A 326 -6.66 24.95 -22.51
N ALA A 327 -7.37 24.50 -23.55
CA ALA A 327 -8.80 24.18 -23.46
C ALA A 327 -9.06 23.03 -22.47
N ALA A 328 -8.23 21.98 -22.51
CA ALA A 328 -8.31 20.86 -21.58
C ALA A 328 -7.98 21.28 -20.13
N GLN A 329 -6.97 22.14 -19.92
CA GLN A 329 -6.62 22.69 -18.60
C GLN A 329 -7.78 23.51 -18.02
N LYS A 330 -8.38 24.40 -18.82
CA LYS A 330 -9.53 25.21 -18.41
C LYS A 330 -10.73 24.32 -18.04
N ALA A 331 -11.01 23.30 -18.85
CA ALA A 331 -12.08 22.36 -18.58
C ALA A 331 -11.83 21.53 -17.30
N CYS A 332 -10.57 21.13 -17.08
CA CYS A 332 -10.16 20.43 -15.87
C CYS A 332 -10.41 21.32 -14.63
N ALA A 333 -9.97 22.57 -14.65
CA ALA A 333 -10.22 23.53 -13.56
C ALA A 333 -11.73 23.78 -13.33
N ALA A 334 -12.53 23.85 -14.40
CA ALA A 334 -13.97 24.06 -14.33
C ALA A 334 -14.75 22.85 -13.78
N SER A 335 -14.20 21.64 -13.89
CA SER A 335 -14.89 20.40 -13.49
C SER A 335 -15.18 20.32 -11.98
N GLY A 336 -14.38 21.03 -11.16
CA GLY A 336 -14.47 20.99 -9.69
C GLY A 336 -14.04 19.64 -9.09
N VAL A 337 -13.34 18.81 -9.87
CA VAL A 337 -12.78 17.53 -9.43
C VAL A 337 -11.32 17.44 -9.86
N SER A 338 -10.51 16.69 -9.12
CA SER A 338 -9.10 16.46 -9.50
C SER A 338 -9.05 15.74 -10.86
N CYS A 339 -8.30 16.30 -11.79
CA CYS A 339 -8.15 15.75 -13.13
C CYS A 339 -6.75 15.97 -13.70
N VAL A 340 -6.40 15.14 -14.69
CA VAL A 340 -5.12 15.18 -15.39
C VAL A 340 -5.35 15.47 -16.86
N VAL A 341 -4.65 16.45 -17.42
CA VAL A 341 -4.70 16.73 -18.86
C VAL A 341 -3.90 15.67 -19.61
N VAL A 342 -4.51 15.05 -20.59
CA VAL A 342 -3.94 13.95 -21.38
C VAL A 342 -3.73 14.47 -22.81
N ALA A 343 -2.47 14.41 -23.26
CA ALA A 343 -2.09 14.71 -24.64
C ALA A 343 -2.71 13.66 -25.60
N PRO A 344 -2.94 14.02 -26.87
CA PRO A 344 -3.45 13.11 -27.90
C PRO A 344 -2.73 11.77 -27.99
#